data_AF-A0A660PMS6-F1
#
_entry.id   AF-A0A660PMS6-F1
#
_cell.length_a   1.000
_cell.length_b   1.000
_cell.length_c   1.000
_cell.angle_alpha   90.00
_cell.angle_beta   90.00
_cell.angle_gamma   90.00
#
_symmetry.space_group_name_H-M   'P 1'
#
loop_
_entity.id
_entity.type
_entity.pdbx_description
1 polymer ?
#
loop_
_entity_poly.entity_id
_entity_poly.type
_entity_poly.pdbx_seq_one_letter_code
_entity_poly.pdbx_strand_id
1 'polypeptide(L)'
;MSYTNTNLVRNYLLEALPSQSNIMNQSIKLVGTDYISFFKGAISSDDFYVKSDQAVNHIRKTQKVLSDTHNFSSVPVIEGSIVVASDSSLGAIYTENSDYIIDYTQGNLNIKSSGLIEVNQNITIWYKNFTIYSTNIDYLINCELGQIKRIASGNIADGESVYLDYSPVSVVYDETIIENAVASANGLIENEVDPSGSFGSDRTLQTAATYKALEIICQAAAVRDMAKSYNNNKNVSVWIKLAEMFQNNSETLIKKFRPPFEQLNSPTHG
;
A
#
# COMPACT_ATOMS: atom_id res chain seq x y z
N MET A 1 16.67 2.84 -33.64
CA MET A 1 16.65 1.47 -33.09
C MET A 1 16.33 1.66 -31.62
N SER A 2 15.34 0.99 -31.03
CA SER A 2 14.97 1.30 -29.64
C SER A 2 15.97 0.72 -28.63
N TYR A 3 16.40 1.56 -27.69
CA TYR A 3 17.31 1.20 -26.60
C TYR A 3 16.60 0.43 -25.48
N THR A 4 15.38 0.86 -25.12
CA THR A 4 14.51 0.19 -24.13
C THR A 4 13.22 -0.31 -24.77
N ASN A 5 12.51 -1.21 -24.09
CA ASN A 5 11.21 -1.73 -24.49
C ASN A 5 10.30 -1.98 -23.29
N THR A 6 9.02 -2.22 -23.56
CA THR A 6 7.99 -2.41 -22.53
C THR A 6 8.28 -3.62 -21.64
N ASN A 7 8.85 -4.71 -22.16
CA ASN A 7 9.22 -5.88 -21.35
C ASN A 7 10.33 -5.56 -20.34
N LEU A 8 11.37 -4.83 -20.74
CA LEU A 8 12.44 -4.39 -19.84
C LEU A 8 11.89 -3.51 -18.73
N VAL A 9 11.08 -2.50 -19.09
CA VAL A 9 10.42 -1.64 -18.10
C VAL A 9 9.53 -2.46 -17.18
N ARG A 10 8.70 -3.36 -17.71
CA ARG A 10 7.83 -4.25 -16.90
C ARG A 10 8.64 -5.09 -15.93
N ASN A 11 9.82 -5.61 -16.27
CA ASN A 11 10.62 -6.39 -15.32
C ASN A 11 11.05 -5.57 -14.09
N TYR A 12 11.30 -4.26 -14.25
CA TYR A 12 11.56 -3.36 -13.13
C TYR A 12 10.29 -3.01 -12.33
N LEU A 13 9.12 -3.11 -12.97
CA LEU A 13 7.82 -2.84 -12.35
C LEU A 13 7.19 -4.07 -11.69
N LEU A 14 7.40 -5.28 -12.23
CA LEU A 14 6.78 -6.56 -11.85
C LEU A 14 7.34 -7.16 -10.56
N GLU A 15 8.45 -6.65 -10.01
CA GLU A 15 8.79 -6.90 -8.60
C GLU A 15 7.74 -6.31 -7.63
N ALA A 16 6.84 -5.44 -8.11
CA ALA A 16 5.61 -5.11 -7.41
C ALA A 16 4.57 -6.23 -7.64
N LEU A 17 4.42 -7.09 -6.63
CA LEU A 17 3.40 -8.13 -6.49
C LEU A 17 1.98 -7.64 -6.90
N PRO A 18 1.06 -8.55 -7.28
CA PRO A 18 -0.32 -8.18 -7.60
C PRO A 18 -0.85 -7.22 -6.55
N SER A 19 -1.44 -6.11 -6.99
CA SER A 19 -2.00 -5.04 -6.18
C SER A 19 -3.12 -5.58 -5.30
N GLN A 20 -2.78 -6.27 -4.21
CA GLN A 20 -3.67 -6.44 -3.08
C GLN A 20 -3.92 -5.03 -2.58
N SER A 21 -5.13 -4.53 -2.84
CA SER A 21 -5.52 -3.17 -2.47
C SER A 21 -5.58 -3.00 -0.96
N ASN A 22 -5.74 -4.10 -0.21
CA ASN A 22 -5.79 -4.10 1.25
C ASN A 22 -5.30 -5.46 1.78
N ILE A 23 -4.27 -5.43 2.62
CA ILE A 23 -3.76 -6.58 3.37
C ILE A 23 -4.34 -6.48 4.76
N MET A 24 -5.03 -7.53 5.20
CA MET A 24 -5.71 -7.56 6.50
C MET A 24 -5.10 -8.62 7.41
N ASN A 25 -5.08 -8.32 8.70
CA ASN A 25 -4.69 -9.23 9.77
C ASN A 25 -3.29 -9.84 9.59
N GLN A 26 -2.33 -9.12 9.00
CA GLN A 26 -0.96 -9.61 8.92
C GLN A 26 -0.34 -9.61 10.32
N SER A 27 -0.07 -10.80 10.85
CA SER A 27 0.53 -10.94 12.18
C SER A 27 2.02 -10.64 12.16
N ILE A 28 2.47 -9.82 13.11
CA ILE A 28 3.89 -9.55 13.38
C ILE A 28 4.14 -9.55 14.88
N LYS A 29 5.39 -9.79 15.29
CA LYS A 29 5.82 -9.70 16.69
C LYS A 29 6.73 -8.51 16.88
N LEU A 30 6.38 -7.60 17.79
CA LEU A 30 7.14 -6.39 18.08
C LEU A 30 8.09 -6.62 19.26
N VAL A 31 9.37 -6.84 18.99
CA VAL A 31 10.42 -7.07 20.00
C VAL A 31 11.38 -5.87 20.04
N GLY A 32 11.74 -5.42 21.24
CA GLY A 32 12.60 -4.26 21.43
C GLY A 32 11.93 -2.96 20.93
N THR A 33 12.72 -1.95 20.64
CA THR A 33 12.24 -0.63 20.16
C THR A 33 12.79 -0.28 18.79
N ASP A 34 13.33 -1.25 18.08
CA ASP A 34 13.92 -1.06 16.75
C ASP A 34 12.85 -1.22 15.66
N TYR A 35 13.08 -0.58 14.52
CA TYR A 35 12.22 -0.76 13.35
C TYR A 35 12.36 -2.17 12.79
N ILE A 36 11.22 -2.83 12.60
CA ILE A 36 11.11 -4.08 11.86
C ILE A 36 10.37 -3.84 10.55
N SER A 37 10.79 -4.51 9.48
CA SER A 37 10.11 -4.46 8.19
C SER A 37 9.02 -5.52 8.15
N PHE A 38 7.78 -5.12 7.84
CA PHE A 38 6.63 -6.01 7.63
C PHE A 38 6.19 -6.06 6.18
N PHE A 39 6.56 -5.05 5.39
CA PHE A 39 6.31 -4.96 3.96
C PHE A 39 7.53 -4.37 3.26
N LYS A 40 7.81 -4.82 2.04
CA LYS A 40 8.91 -4.29 1.21
C LYS A 40 8.35 -3.26 0.24
N GLY A 41 8.20 -2.03 0.71
CA GLY A 41 7.76 -0.91 -0.12
C GLY A 41 6.91 0.11 0.63
N ALA A 42 6.37 1.06 -0.13
CA ALA A 42 5.51 2.09 0.43
C ALA A 42 4.10 1.57 0.72
N ILE A 43 3.50 2.06 1.80
CA ILE A 43 2.11 1.78 2.19
C ILE A 43 1.35 3.09 2.39
N SER A 44 0.02 3.05 2.23
CA SER A 44 -0.86 4.18 2.52
C SER A 44 -0.81 4.50 4.01
N SER A 45 -0.70 5.78 4.36
CA SER A 45 -0.81 6.23 5.76
C SER A 45 -2.25 6.27 6.26
N ASP A 46 -3.22 6.31 5.34
CA ASP A 46 -4.62 6.60 5.67
C ASP A 46 -5.37 5.33 6.10
N ASP A 47 -4.88 4.17 5.67
CA ASP A 47 -5.49 2.85 5.91
C ASP A 47 -4.55 1.93 6.72
N PHE A 48 -3.76 2.48 7.64
CA PHE A 48 -2.87 1.67 8.48
C PHE A 48 -3.43 1.50 9.89
N TYR A 49 -3.66 0.25 10.29
CA TYR A 49 -4.13 -0.08 11.64
C TYR A 49 -3.21 -1.12 12.28
N VAL A 50 -2.89 -0.89 13.56
CA VAL A 50 -2.22 -1.87 14.42
C VAL A 50 -3.22 -2.28 15.48
N LYS A 51 -3.44 -3.59 15.61
CA LYS A 51 -4.46 -4.12 16.52
C LYS A 51 -4.02 -5.43 17.18
N SER A 52 -4.56 -5.74 18.35
CA SER A 52 -4.32 -7.02 19.04
C SER A 52 -5.61 -7.64 19.56
N ASP A 53 -5.56 -8.94 19.82
CA ASP A 53 -6.67 -9.76 20.30
C ASP A 53 -6.75 -9.80 21.85
N GLN A 54 -6.16 -8.82 22.54
CA GLN A 54 -6.07 -8.73 24.01
C GLN A 54 -7.43 -8.52 24.72
N ALA A 55 -8.55 -8.49 23.98
CA ALA A 55 -9.86 -8.35 24.59
C ALA A 55 -10.19 -9.55 25.50
N VAL A 56 -10.14 -9.27 26.80
CA VAL A 56 -10.35 -10.26 27.86
C VAL A 56 -11.81 -10.71 27.93
N ASN A 57 -12.76 -9.77 27.74
CA ASN A 57 -14.18 -10.01 27.96
C ASN A 57 -14.99 -9.93 26.66
N HIS A 58 -16.00 -10.81 26.55
CA HIS A 58 -17.03 -10.68 25.52
C HIS A 58 -17.95 -9.50 25.87
N ILE A 59 -18.24 -8.69 24.86
CA ILE A 59 -19.26 -7.66 24.92
C ILE A 59 -20.59 -8.31 24.57
N ARG A 60 -21.62 -8.09 25.38
CA ARG A 60 -22.99 -8.55 25.12
C ARG A 60 -23.86 -7.40 24.64
N LYS A 61 -24.51 -7.55 23.48
CA LYS A 61 -25.47 -6.58 22.96
C LYS A 61 -26.77 -7.28 22.59
N THR A 62 -27.89 -6.83 23.15
CA THR A 62 -29.22 -7.29 22.76
C THR A 62 -29.87 -6.21 21.90
N GLN A 63 -30.38 -6.62 20.73
CA GLN A 63 -30.99 -5.69 19.78
C GLN A 63 -32.16 -6.34 19.05
N LYS A 64 -33.14 -5.52 18.68
CA LYS A 64 -34.23 -5.93 17.82
C LYS A 64 -33.78 -5.85 16.37
N VAL A 65 -34.06 -6.90 15.61
CA VAL A 65 -33.83 -6.96 14.17
C VAL A 65 -34.86 -6.05 13.49
N LEU A 66 -34.39 -5.09 12.71
CA LEU A 66 -35.22 -4.07 12.03
C LEU A 66 -34.95 -4.04 10.52
N SER A 67 -33.81 -4.57 10.09
CA SER A 67 -33.34 -4.60 8.70
C SER A 67 -32.44 -5.82 8.50
N ASP A 68 -32.02 -6.08 7.26
CA ASP A 68 -31.12 -7.21 7.01
C ASP A 68 -29.70 -6.93 7.54
N THR A 69 -29.25 -5.67 7.53
CA THR A 69 -27.94 -5.27 8.07
C THR A 69 -28.07 -4.62 9.45
N HIS A 70 -27.22 -5.03 10.38
CA HIS A 70 -27.20 -4.58 11.76
C HIS A 70 -25.80 -4.26 12.27
N ASN A 71 -25.55 -3.01 12.61
CA ASN A 71 -24.30 -2.62 13.27
C ASN A 71 -24.33 -3.00 14.76
N PHE A 72 -23.44 -3.91 15.17
CA PHE A 72 -23.34 -4.36 16.55
C PHE A 72 -22.08 -3.84 17.25
N SER A 73 -21.02 -3.51 16.51
CA SER A 73 -19.78 -2.91 17.01
C SER A 73 -19.36 -1.70 16.16
N SER A 74 -18.68 -0.73 16.77
CA SER A 74 -18.11 0.43 16.09
C SER A 74 -16.62 0.27 15.77
N VAL A 75 -16.04 -0.90 16.07
CA VAL A 75 -14.63 -1.23 15.86
C VAL A 75 -14.50 -2.65 15.30
N PRO A 76 -13.36 -2.99 14.66
CA PRO A 76 -13.13 -4.34 14.16
C PRO A 76 -13.30 -5.41 15.24
N VAL A 77 -13.87 -6.54 14.83
CA VAL A 77 -14.24 -7.66 15.70
C VAL A 77 -13.31 -8.83 15.42
N ILE A 78 -12.94 -9.57 16.45
CA ILE A 78 -12.07 -10.75 16.33
C ILE A 78 -12.84 -11.87 15.64
N GLU A 79 -12.25 -12.42 14.58
CA GLU A 79 -12.84 -13.52 13.82
C GLU A 79 -13.08 -14.75 14.71
N GLY A 80 -14.24 -15.39 14.58
CA GLY A 80 -14.61 -16.55 15.39
C GLY A 80 -14.95 -16.24 16.86
N SER A 81 -14.98 -14.97 17.27
CA SER A 81 -15.38 -14.59 18.65
C SER A 81 -16.89 -14.36 18.81
N ILE A 82 -17.66 -14.46 17.73
CA ILE A 82 -19.06 -14.07 17.69
C ILE A 82 -19.97 -15.24 18.01
N VAL A 83 -20.96 -14.99 18.87
CA VAL A 83 -22.10 -15.86 19.12
C VAL A 83 -23.36 -15.04 19.00
N VAL A 84 -24.33 -15.51 18.21
CA VAL A 84 -25.65 -14.86 18.06
C VAL A 84 -26.70 -15.85 18.54
N ALA A 85 -27.58 -15.42 19.44
CA ALA A 85 -28.68 -16.24 19.94
C ALA A 85 -30.00 -15.47 20.03
N SER A 86 -31.10 -16.19 20.17
CA SER A 86 -32.45 -15.63 20.33
C SER A 86 -32.62 -14.75 21.59
N ASP A 87 -31.83 -15.00 22.62
CA ASP A 87 -31.89 -14.30 23.90
C ASP A 87 -30.58 -14.42 24.68
N SER A 88 -30.48 -13.76 25.83
CA SER A 88 -29.28 -13.80 26.69
C SER A 88 -29.04 -15.13 27.39
N SER A 89 -30.00 -16.06 27.34
CA SER A 89 -29.95 -17.39 27.95
C SER A 89 -29.55 -18.46 26.94
N LEU A 90 -29.12 -18.06 25.73
CA LEU A 90 -28.71 -18.96 24.64
C LEU A 90 -29.82 -19.90 24.16
N GLY A 91 -31.09 -19.44 24.14
CA GLY A 91 -32.24 -20.26 23.74
C GLY A 91 -32.05 -21.00 22.41
N ALA A 92 -31.98 -20.26 21.30
CA ALA A 92 -31.57 -20.79 19.99
C ALA A 92 -30.29 -20.08 19.55
N ILE A 93 -29.24 -20.85 19.23
CA ILE A 93 -27.95 -20.32 18.74
C ILE A 93 -27.98 -20.34 17.21
N TYR A 94 -27.70 -19.20 16.60
CA TYR A 94 -27.64 -19.04 15.16
C TYR A 94 -26.22 -19.27 14.63
N THR A 95 -26.14 -19.79 13.41
CA THR A 95 -24.87 -20.22 12.80
C THR A 95 -24.43 -19.24 11.72
N GLU A 96 -23.19 -18.75 11.83
CA GLU A 96 -22.57 -17.91 10.80
C GLU A 96 -22.49 -18.66 9.47
N ASN A 97 -22.65 -17.93 8.36
CA ASN A 97 -22.78 -18.42 6.99
C ASN A 97 -24.03 -19.27 6.69
N SER A 98 -24.83 -19.62 7.69
CA SER A 98 -26.16 -20.23 7.53
C SER A 98 -27.28 -19.21 7.72
N ASP A 99 -27.31 -18.60 8.91
CA ASP A 99 -28.36 -17.68 9.35
C ASP A 99 -27.98 -16.20 9.15
N TYR A 100 -26.68 -15.90 9.26
CA TYR A 100 -26.14 -14.56 9.11
C TYR A 100 -24.72 -14.59 8.54
N ILE A 101 -24.20 -13.44 8.13
CA ILE A 101 -22.81 -13.20 7.71
C ILE A 101 -22.29 -12.03 8.51
N ILE A 102 -21.03 -12.08 8.95
CA ILE A 102 -20.40 -10.98 9.67
C ILE A 102 -19.43 -10.23 8.76
N ASP A 103 -19.53 -8.91 8.78
CA ASP A 103 -18.43 -8.03 8.40
C ASP A 103 -17.60 -7.71 9.64
N TYR A 104 -16.49 -8.45 9.80
CA TYR A 104 -15.59 -8.34 10.94
C TYR A 104 -14.83 -7.00 10.97
N THR A 105 -14.76 -6.30 9.83
CA THR A 105 -14.02 -5.04 9.71
C THR A 105 -14.85 -3.88 10.23
N GLN A 106 -16.14 -3.87 9.91
CA GLN A 106 -17.08 -2.82 10.30
C GLN A 106 -17.93 -3.16 11.52
N GLY A 107 -17.92 -4.42 11.99
CA GLY A 107 -18.76 -4.86 13.10
C GLY A 107 -20.24 -4.91 12.72
N ASN A 108 -20.53 -5.34 11.49
CA ASN A 108 -21.90 -5.49 10.96
C ASN A 108 -22.30 -6.96 10.86
N LEU A 109 -23.55 -7.24 11.20
CA LEU A 109 -24.20 -8.52 11.00
C LEU A 109 -25.22 -8.39 9.88
N ASN A 110 -25.08 -9.20 8.84
CA ASN A 110 -26.00 -9.28 7.72
C ASN A 110 -26.83 -10.56 7.84
N ILE A 111 -28.13 -10.43 7.99
CA ILE A 111 -29.07 -11.55 8.09
C ILE A 111 -29.27 -12.15 6.71
N LYS A 112 -29.23 -13.48 6.64
CA LYS A 112 -29.52 -14.19 5.41
C LYS A 112 -31.03 -14.42 5.31
N SER A 113 -31.60 -14.12 4.14
CA SER A 113 -33.01 -14.39 3.87
C SER A 113 -33.39 -15.87 3.95
N SER A 114 -32.40 -16.78 3.80
CA SER A 114 -32.56 -18.22 3.99
C SER A 114 -32.42 -18.69 5.44
N GLY A 115 -32.10 -17.78 6.36
CA GLY A 115 -31.77 -18.08 7.75
C GLY A 115 -32.97 -18.15 8.69
N LEU A 116 -32.71 -18.50 9.94
CA LEU A 116 -33.73 -18.61 11.00
C LEU A 116 -33.96 -17.31 11.79
N ILE A 117 -33.25 -16.23 11.46
CA ILE A 117 -33.42 -14.93 12.11
C ILE A 117 -34.44 -14.12 11.31
N GLU A 118 -35.53 -13.73 11.97
CA GLU A 118 -36.61 -12.97 11.34
C GLU A 118 -36.56 -11.48 11.69
N VAL A 119 -37.08 -10.63 10.79
CA VAL A 119 -37.31 -9.22 11.09
C VAL A 119 -38.29 -9.07 12.25
N ASN A 120 -38.03 -8.11 13.13
CA ASN A 120 -38.69 -7.88 14.42
C ASN A 120 -38.33 -8.85 15.55
N GLN A 121 -37.48 -9.84 15.33
CA GLN A 121 -36.99 -10.69 16.39
C GLN A 121 -35.97 -9.95 17.28
N ASN A 122 -35.96 -10.21 18.59
CA ASN A 122 -34.83 -9.81 19.43
C ASN A 122 -33.72 -10.86 19.32
N ILE A 123 -32.48 -10.41 19.16
CA ILE A 123 -31.30 -11.26 19.20
C ILE A 123 -30.31 -10.72 20.23
N THR A 124 -29.51 -11.61 20.80
CA THR A 124 -28.37 -11.27 21.65
C THR A 124 -27.08 -11.71 20.98
N ILE A 125 -26.12 -10.81 20.90
CA ILE A 125 -24.82 -11.00 20.26
C ILE A 125 -23.74 -10.88 21.34
N TRP A 126 -22.87 -11.87 21.41
CA TRP A 126 -21.62 -11.81 22.16
C TRP A 126 -20.46 -11.76 21.19
N TYR A 127 -19.49 -10.89 21.43
CA TYR A 127 -18.34 -10.72 20.54
C TYR A 127 -17.14 -10.15 21.29
N LYS A 128 -15.95 -10.27 20.72
CA LYS A 128 -14.74 -9.58 21.21
C LYS A 128 -14.23 -8.60 20.16
N ASN A 129 -13.91 -7.39 20.60
CA ASN A 129 -13.29 -6.39 19.73
C ASN A 129 -11.78 -6.56 19.69
N PHE A 130 -11.18 -6.14 18.59
CA PHE A 130 -9.74 -5.85 18.60
C PHE A 130 -9.45 -4.64 19.48
N THR A 131 -8.31 -4.67 20.18
CA THR A 131 -7.72 -3.46 20.78
C THR A 131 -6.95 -2.72 19.69
N ILE A 132 -7.34 -1.48 19.39
CA ILE A 132 -6.68 -0.65 18.37
C ILE A 132 -5.64 0.25 19.04
N TYR A 133 -4.41 0.21 18.53
CA TYR A 133 -3.31 1.04 19.01
C TYR A 133 -3.18 2.35 18.22
N SER A 134 -2.63 3.37 18.87
CA SER A 134 -2.51 4.72 18.32
C SER A 134 -1.08 5.03 17.86
N THR A 135 -0.96 5.56 16.64
CA THR A 135 0.32 6.06 16.09
C THR A 135 0.88 7.19 16.94
N ASN A 136 2.21 7.23 17.10
CA ASN A 136 2.94 8.18 17.95
C ASN A 136 2.67 8.06 19.47
N ILE A 137 1.86 7.10 19.89
CA ILE A 137 1.62 6.79 21.31
C ILE A 137 2.11 5.37 21.60
N ASP A 138 1.61 4.40 20.84
CA ASP A 138 1.90 2.98 21.03
C ASP A 138 2.99 2.48 20.08
N TYR A 139 3.04 3.03 18.86
CA TYR A 139 4.00 2.65 17.83
C TYR A 139 4.38 3.82 16.93
N LEU A 140 5.49 3.66 16.21
CA LEU A 140 5.90 4.51 15.10
C LEU A 140 5.93 3.69 13.81
N ILE A 141 5.44 4.28 12.72
CA ILE A 141 5.38 3.68 11.39
C ILE A 141 6.25 4.49 10.43
N ASN A 142 7.01 3.80 9.58
CA ASN A 142 7.65 4.35 8.41
C ASN A 142 6.92 3.81 7.18
N CYS A 143 5.99 4.61 6.67
CA CYS A 143 5.16 4.24 5.52
C CYS A 143 5.95 4.15 4.21
N GLU A 144 7.11 4.82 4.08
CA GLU A 144 7.93 4.77 2.87
C GLU A 144 8.64 3.41 2.72
N LEU A 145 9.03 2.80 3.85
CA LEU A 145 9.81 1.56 3.88
C LEU A 145 9.02 0.33 4.36
N GLY A 146 7.75 0.50 4.73
CA GLY A 146 6.93 -0.60 5.29
C GLY A 146 7.50 -1.13 6.59
N GLN A 147 7.90 -0.22 7.49
CA GLN A 147 8.52 -0.57 8.78
C GLN A 147 7.74 -0.02 9.97
N ILE A 148 7.75 -0.75 11.07
CA ILE A 148 7.08 -0.38 12.31
C ILE A 148 8.00 -0.64 13.51
N LYS A 149 7.84 0.13 14.57
CA LYS A 149 8.41 -0.15 15.88
C LYS A 149 7.44 0.20 16.99
N ARG A 150 7.51 -0.51 18.11
CA ARG A 150 6.78 -0.10 19.33
C ARG A 150 7.46 1.10 19.99
N ILE A 151 6.68 1.89 20.69
CA ILE A 151 7.17 2.92 21.61
C ILE A 151 7.25 2.30 23.01
N ALA A 152 8.38 2.45 23.71
CA ALA A 152 8.61 1.80 25.00
C ALA A 152 7.58 2.17 26.08
N SER A 153 7.09 3.41 26.05
CA SER A 153 6.06 3.93 26.96
C SER A 153 4.62 3.66 26.50
N GLY A 154 4.44 3.00 25.35
CA GLY A 154 3.14 2.68 24.78
C GLY A 154 2.49 1.44 25.42
N ASN A 155 1.30 1.09 24.95
CA ASN A 155 0.53 -0.05 25.47
C ASN A 155 0.89 -1.40 24.80
N ILE A 156 1.77 -1.41 23.79
CA ILE A 156 2.26 -2.65 23.16
C ILE A 156 3.41 -3.20 24.01
N ALA A 157 3.22 -4.39 24.57
CA ALA A 157 4.23 -5.05 25.41
C ALA A 157 5.41 -5.55 24.57
N ASP A 158 6.57 -5.71 25.23
CA ASP A 158 7.75 -6.26 24.56
C ASP A 158 7.53 -7.73 24.16
N GLY A 159 7.68 -8.01 22.87
CA GLY A 159 7.39 -9.32 22.31
C GLY A 159 5.91 -9.62 22.12
N GLU A 160 5.04 -8.62 22.18
CA GLU A 160 3.62 -8.79 21.84
C GLU A 160 3.42 -9.05 20.35
N SER A 161 2.49 -9.95 20.03
CA SER A 161 2.00 -10.15 18.66
C SER A 161 0.88 -9.18 18.37
N VAL A 162 1.00 -8.45 17.26
CA VAL A 162 -0.04 -7.54 16.76
C VAL A 162 -0.40 -7.94 15.33
N TYR A 163 -1.55 -7.46 14.88
CA TYR A 163 -2.09 -7.61 13.55
C TYR A 163 -2.06 -6.26 12.85
N LEU A 164 -1.61 -6.27 11.59
CA LEU A 164 -1.54 -5.11 10.74
C LEU A 164 -2.61 -5.20 9.65
N ASP A 165 -3.38 -4.14 9.50
CA ASP A 165 -4.15 -3.88 8.29
C ASP A 165 -3.49 -2.71 7.55
N TYR A 166 -3.23 -2.87 6.25
CA TYR A 166 -2.58 -1.84 5.46
C TYR A 166 -2.85 -1.99 3.97
N SER A 167 -2.83 -0.86 3.26
CA SER A 167 -2.93 -0.80 1.81
C SER A 167 -1.56 -0.52 1.20
N PRO A 168 -0.91 -1.48 0.52
CA PRO A 168 0.28 -1.19 -0.29
C PRO A 168 0.02 -0.08 -1.30
N VAL A 169 0.97 0.84 -1.48
CA VAL A 169 0.92 1.78 -2.60
C VAL A 169 1.33 1.02 -3.86
N SER A 170 0.36 0.37 -4.49
CA SER A 170 0.58 -0.28 -5.77
C SER A 170 0.55 0.75 -6.89
N VAL A 171 1.40 0.55 -7.88
CA VAL A 171 1.40 1.39 -9.06
C VAL A 171 0.56 0.71 -10.12
N VAL A 172 -0.67 1.19 -10.31
CA VAL A 172 -1.48 0.80 -11.46
C VAL A 172 -0.92 1.56 -12.66
N TYR A 173 -0.09 0.89 -13.46
CA TYR A 173 0.35 1.39 -14.75
C TYR A 173 -0.64 0.94 -15.82
N ASP A 174 -1.19 1.88 -16.58
CA ASP A 174 -1.84 1.57 -17.85
C ASP A 174 -0.74 1.21 -18.85
N GLU A 175 -0.96 0.17 -19.66
CA GLU A 175 -0.03 -0.26 -20.72
C GLU A 175 0.27 0.91 -21.68
N THR A 176 -0.72 1.78 -21.93
CA THR A 176 -0.53 2.98 -22.75
C THR A 176 0.50 3.95 -22.15
N ILE A 177 0.59 4.04 -20.81
CA ILE A 177 1.58 4.89 -20.13
C ILE A 177 2.98 4.28 -20.29
N ILE A 178 3.11 2.96 -20.16
CA ILE A 178 4.39 2.26 -20.32
C ILE A 178 4.89 2.43 -21.76
N GLU A 179 4.02 2.20 -22.75
CA GLU A 179 4.34 2.36 -24.18
C GLU A 179 4.79 3.79 -24.50
N ASN A 180 4.04 4.79 -24.05
CA ASN A 180 4.39 6.19 -24.26
C ASN A 180 5.70 6.56 -23.59
N ALA A 181 5.93 6.12 -22.34
CA ALA A 181 7.17 6.40 -21.63
C ALA A 181 8.38 5.75 -22.30
N VAL A 182 8.25 4.51 -22.80
CA VAL A 182 9.28 3.83 -23.58
C VAL A 182 9.58 4.59 -24.87
N ALA A 183 8.55 5.04 -25.60
CA ALA A 183 8.73 5.81 -26.83
C ALA A 183 9.45 7.15 -26.56
N SER A 184 9.00 7.89 -25.54
CA SER A 184 9.63 9.16 -25.14
C SER A 184 11.07 8.97 -24.66
N ALA A 185 11.34 7.95 -23.84
CA ALA A 185 12.69 7.68 -23.35
C ALA A 185 13.66 7.34 -24.48
N ASN A 186 13.25 6.49 -25.43
CA ASN A 186 14.06 6.18 -26.60
C ASN A 186 14.31 7.44 -27.44
N GLY A 187 13.29 8.26 -27.70
CA GLY A 187 13.44 9.49 -28.47
C GLY A 187 14.38 10.50 -27.80
N LEU A 188 14.36 10.61 -26.46
CA LEU A 188 15.29 11.48 -25.73
C LEU A 188 16.75 10.99 -25.85
N ILE A 189 16.99 9.69 -25.67
CA ILE A 189 18.34 9.12 -25.79
C ILE A 189 18.86 9.22 -27.24
N GLU A 190 18.02 8.91 -28.24
CA GLU A 190 18.37 9.04 -29.66
C GLU A 190 18.71 10.52 -30.00
N ASN A 191 17.93 11.48 -29.53
CA ASN A 191 18.16 12.89 -29.86
C ASN A 191 19.33 13.53 -29.10
N GLU A 192 19.53 13.20 -27.82
CA GLU A 192 20.53 13.87 -26.98
C GLU A 192 21.90 13.19 -26.96
N VAL A 193 21.92 11.87 -27.17
CA VAL A 193 23.13 11.05 -26.94
C VAL A 193 23.57 10.34 -28.20
N ASP A 194 22.64 9.83 -29.01
CA ASP A 194 22.98 9.16 -30.27
C ASP A 194 22.32 9.74 -31.55
N PRO A 195 22.61 11.02 -31.87
CA PRO A 195 22.39 11.69 -33.16
C PRO A 195 22.09 10.85 -34.38
N SER A 196 23.11 10.03 -34.61
CA SER A 196 23.45 9.38 -35.85
C SER A 196 23.19 7.87 -35.80
N GLY A 197 22.63 7.36 -34.70
CA GLY A 197 22.40 5.92 -34.52
C GLY A 197 23.70 5.11 -34.45
N SER A 198 24.79 5.73 -34.02
CA SER A 198 26.15 5.19 -34.03
C SER A 198 26.43 4.18 -32.93
N PHE A 199 25.67 4.21 -31.83
CA PHE A 199 25.92 3.36 -30.66
C PHE A 199 25.11 2.06 -30.66
N GLY A 200 24.17 1.88 -31.59
CA GLY A 200 23.49 0.61 -31.84
C GLY A 200 22.77 0.04 -30.61
N SER A 201 23.09 -1.19 -30.21
CA SER A 201 22.49 -1.90 -29.07
C SER A 201 23.35 -1.86 -27.79
N ASP A 202 24.00 -0.73 -27.52
CA ASP A 202 24.81 -0.55 -26.31
C ASP A 202 23.99 -0.80 -25.03
N ARG A 203 24.50 -1.66 -24.15
CA ARG A 203 23.80 -2.07 -22.92
C ARG A 203 23.70 -0.94 -21.89
N THR A 204 24.66 -0.02 -21.90
CA THR A 204 24.65 1.15 -21.00
C THR A 204 23.55 2.11 -21.43
N LEU A 205 23.44 2.39 -22.74
CA LEU A 205 22.35 3.20 -23.29
C LEU A 205 20.98 2.54 -23.13
N GLN A 206 20.89 1.22 -23.28
CA GLN A 206 19.68 0.47 -22.93
C GLN A 206 19.26 0.70 -21.48
N THR A 207 20.20 0.54 -20.53
CA THR A 207 19.92 0.72 -19.10
C THR A 207 19.54 2.18 -18.78
N ALA A 208 20.23 3.14 -19.40
CA ALA A 208 19.89 4.56 -19.27
C ALA A 208 18.48 4.85 -19.81
N ALA A 209 18.14 4.35 -20.99
CA ALA A 209 16.82 4.49 -21.59
C ALA A 209 15.73 3.83 -20.72
N THR A 210 16.01 2.68 -20.09
CA THR A 210 15.07 2.05 -19.14
C THR A 210 14.86 2.93 -17.90
N TYR A 211 15.92 3.49 -17.30
CA TYR A 211 15.76 4.43 -16.18
C TYR A 211 15.01 5.70 -16.60
N LYS A 212 15.25 6.22 -17.80
CA LYS A 212 14.52 7.38 -18.33
C LYS A 212 13.04 7.08 -18.51
N ALA A 213 12.67 5.88 -18.96
CA ALA A 213 11.27 5.47 -19.02
C ALA A 213 10.64 5.38 -17.62
N LEU A 214 11.37 4.84 -16.64
CA LEU A 214 10.90 4.75 -15.25
C LEU A 214 10.72 6.14 -14.60
N GLU A 215 11.61 7.09 -14.89
CA GLU A 215 11.46 8.51 -14.49
C GLU A 215 10.15 9.08 -15.02
N ILE A 216 9.89 8.96 -16.33
CA ILE A 216 8.67 9.48 -16.97
C ILE A 216 7.41 8.85 -16.36
N ILE A 217 7.46 7.54 -16.10
CA ILE A 217 6.37 6.80 -15.46
C ILE A 217 6.10 7.34 -14.04
N CYS A 218 7.15 7.59 -13.25
CA CYS A 218 7.01 8.14 -11.90
C CYS A 218 6.44 9.56 -11.93
N GLN A 219 6.88 10.41 -12.87
CA GLN A 219 6.33 11.76 -13.05
C GLN A 219 4.84 11.72 -13.45
N ALA A 220 4.46 10.83 -14.37
CA ALA A 220 3.06 10.64 -14.76
C ALA A 220 2.20 10.16 -13.58
N ALA A 221 2.72 9.26 -12.74
CA ALA A 221 2.06 8.83 -11.51
C ALA A 221 1.89 9.98 -10.51
N ALA A 222 2.92 10.82 -10.33
CA ALA A 222 2.86 12.01 -9.48
C ALA A 222 1.77 12.98 -9.92
N VAL A 223 1.69 13.30 -11.22
CA VAL A 223 0.68 14.20 -11.79
C VAL A 223 -0.72 13.64 -11.62
N ARG A 224 -0.91 12.34 -11.85
CA ARG A 224 -2.20 11.68 -11.66
C ARG A 224 -2.65 11.73 -10.20
N ASP A 225 -1.74 11.49 -9.26
CA ASP A 225 -2.05 11.51 -7.83
C ASP A 225 -2.35 12.94 -7.35
N MET A 226 -1.62 13.95 -7.86
CA MET A 226 -1.96 15.37 -7.66
C MET A 226 -3.37 15.70 -8.15
N ALA A 227 -3.75 15.21 -9.34
CA ALA A 227 -5.06 15.48 -9.93
C ALA A 227 -6.22 14.83 -9.15
N LYS A 228 -5.96 13.73 -8.44
CA LYS A 228 -6.98 12.98 -7.67
C LYS A 228 -7.25 13.53 -6.28
N SER A 229 -6.37 14.34 -5.70
CA SER A 229 -6.51 14.77 -4.29
C SER A 229 -5.99 16.18 -4.07
N TYR A 230 -6.90 17.16 -4.02
CA TYR A 230 -6.56 18.58 -3.81
C TYR A 230 -5.95 18.85 -2.41
N ASN A 231 -6.06 17.92 -1.45
CA ASN A 231 -5.65 18.12 -0.05
C ASN A 231 -4.75 17.02 0.56
N ASN A 232 -4.35 15.97 -0.18
CA ASN A 232 -3.48 14.91 0.38
C ASN A 232 -2.40 14.47 -0.62
N ASN A 233 -1.36 15.29 -0.76
CA ASN A 233 -0.26 15.14 -1.73
C ASN A 233 0.90 14.23 -1.25
N LYS A 234 0.67 13.31 -0.31
CA LYS A 234 1.78 12.56 0.32
C LYS A 234 2.47 11.58 -0.66
N ASN A 235 1.70 10.88 -1.49
CA ASN A 235 2.23 9.97 -2.51
C ASN A 235 2.99 10.71 -3.63
N VAL A 236 2.61 11.95 -3.90
CA VAL A 236 3.27 12.81 -4.89
C VAL A 236 4.75 12.99 -4.56
N SER A 237 5.07 13.20 -3.28
CA SER A 237 6.47 13.36 -2.83
C SER A 237 7.30 12.10 -3.03
N VAL A 238 6.71 10.92 -2.84
CA VAL A 238 7.37 9.62 -3.08
C VAL A 238 7.64 9.45 -4.57
N TRP A 239 6.66 9.76 -5.42
CA TRP A 239 6.82 9.68 -6.88
C TRP A 239 7.89 10.61 -7.41
N ILE A 240 7.95 11.85 -6.91
CA ILE A 240 8.97 12.82 -7.30
C ILE A 240 10.36 12.31 -6.90
N LYS A 241 10.53 11.81 -5.67
CA LYS A 241 11.82 11.25 -5.21
C LYS A 241 12.27 10.06 -6.07
N LEU A 242 11.36 9.15 -6.43
CA LEU A 242 11.67 8.02 -7.31
C LEU A 242 12.05 8.50 -8.71
N ALA A 243 11.33 9.48 -9.25
CA ALA A 243 11.66 10.09 -10.54
C ALA A 243 13.07 10.71 -10.52
N GLU A 244 13.40 11.48 -9.48
CA GLU A 244 14.73 12.08 -9.30
C GLU A 244 15.84 11.02 -9.21
N MET A 245 15.60 9.92 -8.48
CA MET A 245 16.54 8.80 -8.40
C MET A 245 16.79 8.18 -9.78
N PHE A 246 15.74 7.88 -10.55
CA PHE A 246 15.88 7.31 -11.88
C PHE A 246 16.54 8.29 -12.87
N GLN A 247 16.21 9.57 -12.79
CA GLN A 247 16.84 10.63 -13.56
C GLN A 247 18.35 10.67 -13.30
N ASN A 248 18.76 10.70 -12.02
CA ASN A 248 20.17 10.75 -11.63
C ASN A 248 20.95 9.51 -12.11
N ASN A 249 20.33 8.34 -12.03
CA ASN A 249 20.92 7.10 -12.53
C ASN A 249 21.07 7.12 -14.06
N SER A 250 20.05 7.57 -14.79
CA SER A 250 20.12 7.75 -16.24
C SER A 250 21.22 8.74 -16.63
N GLU A 251 21.26 9.93 -16.02
CA GLU A 251 22.25 10.98 -16.29
C GLU A 251 23.68 10.49 -16.04
N THR A 252 23.90 9.73 -14.96
CA THR A 252 25.23 9.17 -14.65
C THR A 252 25.72 8.21 -15.75
N LEU A 253 24.81 7.45 -16.36
CA LEU A 253 25.14 6.50 -17.41
C LEU A 253 25.40 7.20 -18.75
N ILE A 254 24.57 8.18 -19.13
CA ILE A 254 24.71 8.89 -20.42
C ILE A 254 25.90 9.85 -20.47
N LYS A 255 26.37 10.36 -19.33
CA LYS A 255 27.55 11.25 -19.26
C LYS A 255 28.78 10.68 -19.95
N LYS A 256 28.92 9.35 -20.02
CA LYS A 256 30.05 8.67 -20.69
C LYS A 256 30.01 8.78 -22.22
N PHE A 257 28.87 9.12 -22.78
CA PHE A 257 28.62 9.20 -24.22
C PHE A 257 28.55 10.65 -24.72
N ARG A 258 28.38 11.62 -23.81
CA ARG A 258 28.49 13.04 -24.14
C ARG A 258 29.97 13.40 -24.28
N PRO A 259 30.41 14.06 -25.37
CA PRO A 259 31.79 14.52 -25.48
C PRO A 259 32.12 15.48 -24.32
N PRO A 260 33.36 15.48 -23.81
CA PRO A 260 33.76 16.43 -22.78
C PRO A 260 33.52 17.85 -23.32
N PHE A 261 32.85 18.69 -22.52
CA PHE A 261 32.74 20.11 -22.83
C PHE A 261 34.15 20.66 -23.04
N GLU A 262 34.46 21.12 -24.26
CA GLU A 262 35.65 21.92 -24.48
C GLU A 262 35.53 23.16 -23.59
N GLN A 263 36.33 23.23 -22.54
CA GLN A 263 36.56 24.49 -21.85
C GLN A 263 37.15 25.43 -22.90
N LEU A 264 36.40 26.48 -23.26
CA LEU A 264 36.91 27.61 -24.03
C LEU A 264 38.17 28.13 -23.32
N ASN A 265 39.35 27.80 -23.86
CA ASN A 265 40.61 28.36 -23.39
C ASN A 265 40.49 29.88 -23.46
N SER A 266 40.65 30.55 -22.33
CA SER A 266 40.65 32.00 -22.28
C SER A 266 41.75 32.54 -23.20
N PRO A 267 41.49 33.59 -23.98
CA PRO A 267 42.49 34.11 -24.90
C PRO A 267 43.69 34.63 -24.13
N THR A 268 44.85 34.04 -24.38
CA THR A 268 46.14 34.61 -23.96
C THR A 268 46.34 35.91 -24.74
N HIS A 269 46.22 37.05 -24.05
CA HIS A 269 46.61 38.34 -24.58
C HIS A 269 48.11 38.33 -24.88
N GLY A 270 48.46 38.49 -26.16
CA GLY A 270 49.78 38.90 -26.64
C GLY A 270 49.75 40.35 -27.08
#